data_AF-A0A396YPM5-F1
#
_entry.id   AF-A0A396YPM5-F1
#
_cell.length_a   1.000
_cell.length_b   1.000
_cell.length_c   1.000
_cell.angle_alpha   90.00
_cell.angle_beta   90.00
_cell.angle_gamma   90.00
#
_symmetry.space_group_name_H-M   'P 1'
#
loop_
_entity.id
_entity.type
_entity.pdbx_description
1 polymer ?
#
loop_
_entity_poly.entity_id
_entity_poly.type
_entity_poly.pdbx_seq_one_letter_code
_entity_poly.pdbx_strand_id
1 'polypeptide(L)'
;MSLFLILKLIHVVFGVLWAGIACTMAVFILPATNAMGPDGGKVMQQIAKTNYYPIVLNTITLGTLLSGFLLYWNLSNGFQQEWIFSRYGILLGIGGFLGLKASLLGFWINLPTIKRMTEIGQTLIKTGSTPGLILELTQLRRKFLLSTRFIAMCVTASILLMEFARYL
;
A
#
# COMPACT_ATOMS: atom_id res chain seq x y z
N MET A 1 1.30 -20.23 -22.95
CA MET A 1 0.83 -18.92 -23.44
C MET A 1 -0.31 -18.34 -22.56
N SER A 2 -1.37 -19.11 -22.26
CA SER A 2 -2.54 -18.63 -21.50
C SER A 2 -2.23 -18.18 -20.07
N LEU A 3 -1.43 -18.94 -19.31
CA LEU A 3 -1.12 -18.63 -17.91
C LEU A 3 -0.39 -17.30 -17.72
N PHE A 4 0.58 -16.99 -18.60
CA PHE A 4 1.33 -15.73 -18.55
C PHE A 4 0.41 -14.50 -18.71
N LEU A 5 -0.53 -14.57 -19.66
CA LEU A 5 -1.51 -13.50 -19.88
C LEU A 5 -2.43 -13.31 -18.68
N ILE A 6 -2.88 -14.41 -18.06
CA ILE A 6 -3.71 -14.37 -16.84
C ILE A 6 -2.93 -13.71 -15.70
N LEU A 7 -1.69 -14.12 -15.45
CA LEU A 7 -0.84 -13.52 -14.42
C LEU A 7 -0.61 -12.04 -14.67
N LYS A 8 -0.34 -11.65 -15.92
CA LYS A 8 -0.16 -10.25 -16.31
C LYS A 8 -1.44 -9.42 -16.08
N LEU A 9 -2.60 -9.97 -16.44
CA LEU A 9 -3.89 -9.30 -16.21
C LEU A 9 -4.13 -9.09 -14.72
N ILE A 10 -3.94 -10.14 -13.90
CA ILE A 10 -4.09 -10.05 -12.44
C ILE A 10 -3.13 -9.01 -11.87
N HIS A 11 -1.85 -9.04 -12.27
CA HIS A 11 -0.83 -8.13 -11.78
C HIS A 11 -1.18 -6.67 -12.06
N VAL A 12 -1.55 -6.37 -13.31
CA VAL A 12 -1.86 -4.99 -13.73
C VAL A 12 -3.15 -4.50 -13.07
N VAL A 13 -4.23 -5.29 -13.10
CA VAL A 13 -5.51 -4.88 -12.53
C VAL A 13 -5.38 -4.64 -11.02
N PHE A 14 -4.76 -5.58 -10.30
CA PHE A 14 -4.60 -5.43 -8.86
C PHE A 14 -3.61 -4.32 -8.50
N GLY A 15 -2.53 -4.17 -9.28
CA GLY A 15 -1.55 -3.10 -9.10
C GLY A 15 -2.17 -1.72 -9.29
N VAL A 16 -3.02 -1.54 -10.31
CA VAL A 16 -3.75 -0.28 -10.56
C VAL A 16 -4.72 0.03 -9.42
N LEU A 17 -5.50 -0.96 -8.97
CA LEU A 17 -6.41 -0.78 -7.82
C LEU A 17 -5.65 -0.41 -6.55
N TRP A 18 -4.52 -1.07 -6.30
CA TRP A 18 -3.69 -0.82 -5.13
C TRP A 18 -3.09 0.59 -5.16
N ALA A 19 -2.49 0.99 -6.28
CA ALA A 19 -1.96 2.34 -6.46
C ALA A 19 -3.06 3.40 -6.36
N GLY A 20 -4.23 3.17 -6.97
CA GLY A 20 -5.38 4.05 -6.87
C GLY A 20 -5.83 4.28 -5.43
N ILE A 21 -5.96 3.21 -4.63
CA ILE A 21 -6.29 3.31 -3.21
C ILE A 21 -5.20 4.04 -2.42
N ALA A 22 -3.93 3.69 -2.61
CA ALA A 22 -2.80 4.28 -1.90
C ALA A 22 -2.72 5.80 -2.15
N CYS A 23 -2.81 6.21 -3.42
CA CYS A 23 -2.80 7.62 -3.82
C CYS A 23 -4.04 8.36 -3.30
N THR A 24 -5.23 7.78 -3.43
CA THR A 24 -6.47 8.40 -2.94
C THR A 24 -6.43 8.63 -1.42
N MET A 25 -5.95 7.63 -0.68
CA MET A 25 -5.76 7.74 0.77
C MET A 25 -4.73 8.80 1.13
N ALA A 26 -3.56 8.79 0.48
CA ALA A 26 -2.44 9.68 0.79
C ALA A 26 -2.73 11.16 0.49
N VAL A 27 -3.45 11.43 -0.61
CA VAL A 27 -3.66 12.78 -1.14
C VAL A 27 -4.97 13.40 -0.65
N PHE A 28 -6.05 12.62 -0.55
CA PHE A 28 -7.39 13.17 -0.28
C PHE A 28 -7.96 12.72 1.06
N ILE A 29 -8.11 11.42 1.27
CA ILE A 29 -8.89 10.90 2.42
C ILE A 29 -8.18 11.15 3.76
N LEU A 30 -6.89 10.81 3.88
CA LEU A 30 -6.16 11.01 5.15
C LEU A 30 -5.99 12.49 5.50
N PRO A 31 -5.65 13.40 4.56
CA PRO A 31 -5.64 14.83 4.87
C PRO A 31 -7.00 15.37 5.30
N ALA A 32 -8.08 15.01 4.61
CA ALA A 32 -9.44 15.46 4.94
C ALA A 32 -9.86 14.97 6.34
N THR A 33 -9.71 13.66 6.60
CA THR A 33 -10.08 13.07 7.90
C THR A 33 -9.21 13.60 9.05
N ASN A 34 -7.94 13.91 8.81
CA ASN A 34 -7.10 14.57 9.82
C ASN A 34 -7.55 16.00 10.12
N ALA A 35 -7.94 16.77 9.10
CA ALA A 35 -8.44 18.14 9.27
C ALA A 35 -9.78 18.19 10.03
N MET A 36 -10.61 17.14 9.89
CA MET A 36 -11.87 16.99 10.64
C MET A 36 -11.68 16.65 12.13
N GLY A 37 -10.45 16.45 12.61
CA GLY A 37 -10.21 16.19 14.03
C GLY A 37 -10.89 14.90 14.54
N PRO A 38 -11.73 14.94 15.60
CA PRO A 38 -12.41 13.76 16.12
C PRO A 38 -13.34 13.07 15.12
N ASP A 39 -14.06 13.83 14.29
CA ASP A 39 -15.09 13.27 13.39
C ASP A 39 -14.49 12.49 12.23
N GLY A 40 -13.28 12.84 11.79
CA GLY A 40 -12.56 12.06 10.78
C GLY A 40 -12.23 10.63 11.24
N GLY A 41 -12.11 10.41 12.55
CA GLY A 41 -11.93 9.07 13.12
C GLY A 41 -13.13 8.16 12.86
N LYS A 42 -14.36 8.70 12.91
CA LYS A 42 -15.59 7.95 12.62
C LYS A 42 -15.65 7.52 11.16
N VAL A 43 -15.28 8.41 10.24
CA VAL A 43 -15.20 8.10 8.80
C VAL A 43 -14.21 6.98 8.53
N MET A 44 -12.99 7.07 9.09
CA MET A 44 -11.98 6.02 8.93
C MET A 44 -12.42 4.69 9.53
N GLN A 45 -13.12 4.71 10.66
CA GLN A 45 -13.67 3.50 11.28
C GLN A 45 -14.74 2.85 10.40
N GLN A 46 -15.62 3.64 9.77
CA GLN A 46 -16.64 3.13 8.86
C GLN A 46 -16.01 2.48 7.62
N ILE A 47 -14.99 3.12 7.04
CA ILE A 47 -14.22 2.56 5.92
C ILE A 47 -13.61 1.21 6.31
N ALA A 48 -13.01 1.13 7.50
CA ALA A 48 -12.34 -0.09 7.96
C ALA A 48 -13.32 -1.24 8.27
N LYS A 49 -14.51 -0.95 8.82
CA LYS A 49 -15.45 -1.97 9.28
C LYS A 49 -16.43 -2.46 8.22
N THR A 50 -17.00 -1.55 7.42
CA THR A 50 -18.20 -1.87 6.62
C THR A 50 -17.90 -1.97 5.13
N ASN A 51 -16.83 -1.34 4.65
CA ASN A 51 -16.58 -1.24 3.21
C ASN A 51 -15.64 -2.33 2.67
N TYR A 52 -15.43 -3.42 3.43
CA TYR A 52 -14.49 -4.51 3.09
C TYR A 52 -13.06 -4.02 2.78
N TYR A 53 -12.71 -2.79 3.15
CA TYR A 53 -11.48 -2.13 2.74
C TYR A 53 -10.22 -2.93 3.10
N PRO A 54 -10.06 -3.48 4.33
CA PRO A 54 -8.88 -4.26 4.68
C PRO A 54 -8.77 -5.55 3.85
N ILE A 55 -9.90 -6.20 3.56
CA ILE A 55 -9.94 -7.46 2.79
C ILE A 55 -9.54 -7.16 1.34
N VAL A 56 -10.20 -6.18 0.71
CA VAL A 56 -9.91 -5.77 -0.67
C VAL A 56 -8.44 -5.36 -0.82
N LEU A 57 -7.96 -4.48 0.07
CA LEU A 57 -6.57 -4.02 0.03
C LEU A 57 -5.57 -5.16 0.19
N ASN A 58 -5.82 -6.12 1.09
CA ASN A 58 -4.94 -7.26 1.27
C ASN A 58 -4.94 -8.18 0.03
N THR A 59 -6.12 -8.47 -0.51
CA THR A 59 -6.27 -9.31 -1.72
C THR A 59 -5.54 -8.72 -2.92
N ILE A 60 -5.74 -7.43 -3.21
CA ILE A 60 -5.07 -6.79 -4.36
C ILE A 60 -3.56 -6.64 -4.12
N THR A 61 -3.12 -6.34 -2.90
CA THR A 61 -1.68 -6.23 -2.59
C THR A 61 -0.99 -7.58 -2.77
N LEU A 62 -1.53 -8.65 -2.17
CA LEU A 62 -0.96 -9.99 -2.28
C LEU A 62 -1.02 -10.50 -3.72
N GLY A 63 -2.13 -10.33 -4.41
CA GLY A 63 -2.25 -10.78 -5.79
C GLY A 63 -1.30 -10.00 -6.72
N THR A 64 -1.06 -8.70 -6.49
CA THR A 64 -0.04 -7.94 -7.23
C THR A 64 1.36 -8.50 -6.99
N LEU A 65 1.75 -8.73 -5.73
CA LEU A 65 3.09 -9.23 -5.39
C LEU A 65 3.33 -10.65 -5.92
N LEU A 66 2.39 -11.56 -5.70
CA LEU A 66 2.52 -12.95 -6.11
C LEU A 66 2.55 -13.09 -7.64
N SER A 67 1.63 -12.42 -8.33
CA SER A 67 1.63 -12.42 -9.80
C SER A 67 2.89 -11.77 -10.37
N GLY A 68 3.36 -10.67 -9.77
CA GLY A 68 4.58 -9.97 -10.20
C GLY A 68 5.82 -10.84 -10.02
N PHE A 69 5.93 -11.53 -8.88
CA PHE A 69 7.01 -12.47 -8.62
C PHE A 69 7.02 -13.62 -9.64
N LEU A 70 5.85 -14.22 -9.91
CA LEU A 70 5.74 -15.31 -10.88
C LEU A 70 6.03 -14.86 -12.32
N LEU A 71 5.62 -13.64 -12.69
CA LEU A 71 5.96 -13.04 -13.98
C LEU A 71 7.45 -12.81 -14.12
N TYR A 72 8.10 -12.25 -13.09
CA TYR A 72 9.54 -12.02 -13.10
C TYR A 72 10.32 -13.34 -13.16
N TRP A 73 9.89 -14.37 -12.41
CA TRP A 73 10.45 -15.72 -12.48
C TRP A 73 10.34 -16.29 -13.90
N ASN A 74 9.17 -16.17 -14.54
CA ASN A 74 8.93 -16.70 -15.87
C ASN A 74 9.75 -15.97 -16.95
N LEU A 75 9.79 -14.63 -16.90
CA LEU A 75 10.54 -13.81 -17.85
C LEU A 75 12.05 -14.00 -17.73
N SER A 76 12.56 -14.22 -16.52
CA SER A 76 13.97 -14.49 -16.25
C SER A 76 14.39 -15.95 -16.47
N ASN A 77 13.47 -16.81 -16.93
CA ASN A 77 13.68 -18.26 -17.05
C ASN A 77 14.27 -18.89 -15.77
N GLY A 78 13.71 -18.54 -14.61
CA GLY A 78 14.18 -19.03 -13.30
C GLY A 78 15.36 -18.25 -12.74
N PHE A 79 15.34 -16.92 -12.83
CA PHE A 79 16.37 -16.01 -12.30
C PHE A 79 17.74 -16.14 -12.96
N GLN A 80 17.79 -16.31 -14.28
CA GLN A 80 19.05 -16.27 -15.01
C GLN A 80 19.74 -14.91 -14.83
N GLN A 81 21.01 -14.96 -14.44
CA GLN A 81 21.79 -13.79 -14.03
C GLN A 81 21.90 -12.75 -15.16
N GLU A 82 22.16 -13.21 -16.39
CA GLU A 82 22.29 -12.36 -17.57
C GLU A 82 21.02 -11.53 -17.84
N TRP A 83 19.85 -12.15 -17.69
CA TRP A 83 18.58 -11.47 -17.87
C TRP A 83 18.29 -10.48 -16.74
N ILE A 84 18.56 -10.86 -15.49
CA ILE A 84 18.34 -9.99 -14.32
C ILE A 84 19.16 -8.69 -14.43
N PHE A 85 20.41 -8.79 -14.88
CA PHE A 85 21.29 -7.64 -15.05
C PHE A 85 21.15 -6.92 -16.39
N SER A 86 20.21 -7.36 -17.25
CA SER A 86 19.80 -6.57 -18.42
C SER A 86 19.09 -5.29 -17.98
N ARG A 87 19.04 -4.28 -18.85
CA ARG A 87 18.34 -3.01 -18.55
C ARG A 87 16.85 -3.26 -18.25
N TYR A 88 16.23 -4.17 -19.00
CA TYR A 88 14.84 -4.59 -18.81
C TYR A 88 14.63 -5.26 -17.44
N GLY A 89 15.47 -6.25 -17.11
CA GLY A 89 15.40 -6.97 -15.83
C GLY A 89 15.61 -6.05 -14.63
N ILE A 90 16.60 -5.15 -14.69
CA ILE A 90 16.88 -4.19 -13.62
C ILE A 90 15.70 -3.27 -13.34
N LEU A 91 15.07 -2.67 -14.38
CA LEU A 91 13.93 -1.77 -14.16
C LEU A 91 12.73 -2.51 -13.56
N LEU A 92 12.42 -3.71 -14.05
CA LEU A 92 11.37 -4.54 -13.45
C LEU A 92 11.71 -4.94 -12.01
N GLY A 93 12.97 -5.26 -11.73
CA GLY A 93 13.45 -5.65 -10.40
C GLY A 93 13.36 -4.51 -9.39
N ILE A 94 13.78 -3.29 -9.77
CA ILE A 94 13.64 -2.09 -8.93
C ILE A 94 12.15 -1.77 -8.71
N GLY A 95 11.32 -1.85 -9.76
CA GLY A 95 9.88 -1.67 -9.65
C GLY A 95 9.25 -2.67 -8.66
N GLY A 96 9.59 -3.96 -8.80
CA GLY A 96 9.15 -5.02 -7.90
C GLY A 96 9.62 -4.80 -6.45
N PHE A 97 10.86 -4.35 -6.26
CA PHE A 97 11.40 -4.02 -4.94
C PHE A 97 10.66 -2.86 -4.28
N LEU A 98 10.32 -1.80 -5.03
CA LEU A 98 9.52 -0.68 -4.51
C LEU A 98 8.12 -1.13 -4.09
N GLY A 99 7.48 -2.00 -4.89
CA GLY A 99 6.21 -2.62 -4.55
C GLY A 99 6.32 -3.44 -3.26
N LEU A 100 7.33 -4.31 -3.16
CA LEU A 100 7.58 -5.09 -1.95
C LEU A 100 7.74 -4.17 -0.73
N LYS A 101 8.62 -3.17 -0.81
CA LYS A 101 8.86 -2.18 0.26
C LYS A 101 7.57 -1.48 0.69
N ALA A 102 6.73 -1.06 -0.26
CA ALA A 102 5.44 -0.44 0.03
C ALA A 102 4.52 -1.37 0.83
N SER A 103 4.47 -2.66 0.47
CA SER A 103 3.75 -3.69 1.22
C SER A 103 4.28 -3.86 2.65
N LEU A 104 5.61 -3.90 2.81
CA LEU A 104 6.26 -4.04 4.12
C LEU A 104 5.92 -2.88 5.06
N LEU A 105 5.88 -1.64 4.54
CA LEU A 105 5.44 -0.47 5.30
C LEU A 105 3.96 -0.57 5.68
N GLY A 106 3.11 -1.07 4.78
CA GLY A 106 1.70 -1.32 5.07
C GLY A 106 1.52 -2.30 6.24
N PHE A 107 2.23 -3.43 6.18
CA PHE A 107 2.09 -4.52 7.15
C PHE A 107 2.75 -4.21 8.51
N TRP A 108 4.00 -3.74 8.51
CA TRP A 108 4.75 -3.53 9.75
C TRP A 108 4.62 -2.13 10.35
N ILE A 109 4.16 -1.13 9.59
CA ILE A 109 4.00 0.23 10.11
C ILE A 109 2.54 0.64 10.18
N ASN A 110 1.80 0.58 9.08
CA ASN A 110 0.43 1.09 9.04
C ASN A 110 -0.52 0.23 9.89
N LEU A 111 -0.47 -1.09 9.76
CA LEU A 111 -1.35 -1.99 10.52
C LEU A 111 -1.25 -1.80 12.05
N PRO A 112 -0.07 -1.85 12.70
CA PRO A 112 0.02 -1.62 14.14
C PRO A 112 -0.35 -0.18 14.52
N THR A 113 -0.01 0.81 13.67
CA THR A 113 -0.39 2.21 13.91
C THR A 113 -1.90 2.39 13.94
N ILE A 114 -2.64 1.80 12.98
CA ILE A 114 -4.10 1.84 12.92
C ILE A 114 -4.73 1.12 14.11
N LYS A 115 -4.19 -0.05 14.50
CA LYS A 115 -4.66 -0.78 15.69
C LYS A 115 -4.56 0.08 16.95
N ARG A 116 -3.40 0.69 17.18
CA ARG A 116 -3.17 1.58 18.33
C ARG A 116 -4.09 2.81 18.30
N MET A 117 -4.28 3.43 17.13
CA MET A 117 -5.23 4.52 16.97
C MET A 117 -6.66 4.11 17.32
N THR A 118 -7.06 2.88 16.96
CA THR A 118 -8.38 2.34 17.26
C THR A 118 -8.56 2.08 18.75
N GLU A 119 -7.55 1.51 19.42
CA GLU A 119 -7.54 1.29 20.87
C GLU A 119 -7.67 2.62 21.63
N ILE A 120 -6.87 3.63 21.28
CA ILE A 120 -6.98 4.96 21.88
C ILE A 120 -8.38 5.54 21.66
N GLY A 121 -8.93 5.42 20.45
CA GLY A 121 -10.30 5.85 20.15
C GLY A 121 -11.35 5.20 21.05
N GLN A 122 -11.22 3.91 21.35
CA GLN A 122 -12.12 3.21 22.29
C GLN A 122 -11.92 3.68 23.73
N THR A 123 -10.69 3.94 24.16
CA THR A 123 -10.40 4.47 25.49
C THR A 123 -11.01 5.86 25.67
N LEU A 124 -10.88 6.75 24.67
CA LEU A 124 -11.47 8.10 24.70
C LEU A 124 -13.00 8.07 24.90
N ILE A 125 -13.69 7.08 24.32
CA ILE A 125 -15.14 6.89 24.51
C ILE A 125 -15.47 6.49 25.95
N LYS A 126 -14.63 5.67 26.60
CA LYS A 126 -14.88 5.12 27.94
C LYS A 126 -14.48 6.07 29.07
N THR A 127 -13.30 6.68 28.96
CA THR A 127 -12.67 7.44 30.05
C THR A 127 -12.65 8.95 29.82
N GLY A 128 -13.13 9.40 28.65
CA GLY A 128 -13.02 10.80 28.23
C GLY A 128 -11.63 11.17 27.71
N SER A 129 -11.48 12.43 27.33
CA SER A 129 -10.27 12.95 26.69
C SER A 129 -9.21 13.36 27.71
N THR A 130 -8.00 12.81 27.59
CA THR A 130 -6.83 13.26 28.34
C THR A 130 -5.78 13.88 27.41
N PRO A 131 -5.00 14.89 27.84
CA PRO A 131 -4.00 15.53 26.99
C PRO A 131 -2.97 14.55 26.41
N GLY A 132 -2.56 13.54 27.19
CA GLY A 132 -1.63 12.51 26.74
C GLY A 132 -2.18 11.64 25.61
N LEU A 133 -3.43 11.18 25.72
CA LEU A 133 -4.08 10.37 24.67
C LEU A 133 -4.29 11.15 23.38
N ILE A 134 -4.65 12.44 23.48
CA ILE A 134 -4.80 13.32 22.30
C ILE A 134 -3.45 13.49 21.60
N LEU A 135 -2.38 13.71 22.35
CA LEU A 135 -1.03 13.86 21.80
C LEU A 135 -0.57 12.58 21.08
N GLU A 136 -0.71 11.42 21.73
CA GLU A 136 -0.35 10.12 21.14
C GLU A 136 -1.16 9.85 19.86
N LEU A 137 -2.47 10.10 19.87
CA LEU A 137 -3.32 9.94 18.70
C LEU A 137 -2.88 10.85 17.54
N THR A 138 -2.52 12.09 17.83
CA THR A 138 -2.05 13.05 16.83
C THR A 138 -0.73 12.62 16.19
N GLN A 139 0.20 12.11 17.00
CA GLN A 139 1.48 11.57 16.51
C GLN A 139 1.26 10.34 15.62
N LEU A 140 0.38 9.43 16.03
CA LEU A 140 0.05 8.23 15.24
C LEU A 140 -0.64 8.59 13.91
N ARG A 141 -1.57 9.55 13.91
CA ARG A 141 -2.20 10.07 12.68
C ARG A 141 -1.17 10.63 11.71
N ARG A 142 -0.21 11.43 12.21
CA ARG A 142 0.89 11.97 11.40
C ARG A 142 1.78 10.85 10.85
N LYS A 143 2.17 9.88 11.68
CA LYS A 143 2.96 8.72 11.28
C LYS A 143 2.26 7.93 10.16
N PHE A 144 0.96 7.66 10.33
CA PHE A 144 0.16 6.93 9.36
C PHE A 144 0.04 7.69 8.02
N LEU A 145 -0.19 9.01 8.07
CA LEU A 145 -0.22 9.86 6.87
C LEU A 145 1.11 9.82 6.11
N LEU A 146 2.23 10.04 6.79
CA LEU A 146 3.55 10.07 6.17
C LEU A 146 3.92 8.71 5.56
N SER A 147 3.68 7.63 6.30
CA SER A 147 3.90 6.26 5.81
C SER A 147 3.05 5.98 4.56
N THR A 148 1.77 6.37 4.57
CA THR A 148 0.86 6.15 3.42
C THR A 148 1.28 6.98 2.20
N ARG A 149 1.75 8.22 2.39
CA ARG A 149 2.35 9.02 1.30
C ARG A 149 3.59 8.36 0.72
N PHE A 150 4.44 7.80 1.58
CA PHE A 150 5.62 7.08 1.12
C PHE A 150 5.27 5.83 0.33
N ILE A 151 4.27 5.06 0.78
CA ILE A 151 3.71 3.92 0.05
C ILE A 151 3.21 4.37 -1.33
N ALA A 152 2.41 5.44 -1.40
CA ALA A 152 1.89 5.99 -2.66
C ALA A 152 3.01 6.40 -3.63
N MET A 153 4.08 7.03 -3.13
CA MET A 153 5.26 7.36 -3.94
C MET A 153 5.98 6.10 -4.46
N CYS A 154 6.18 5.09 -3.61
CA CYS A 154 6.81 3.84 -4.01
C CYS A 154 6.03 3.10 -5.11
N VAL A 155 4.71 2.94 -4.94
CA VAL A 155 3.88 2.24 -5.95
C VAL A 155 3.76 3.04 -7.25
N THR A 156 3.73 4.38 -7.17
CA THR A 156 3.74 5.24 -8.38
C THR A 156 5.07 5.12 -9.13
N ALA A 157 6.20 5.21 -8.42
CA ALA A 157 7.51 5.03 -9.01
C ALA A 157 7.70 3.61 -9.59
N SER A 158 7.15 2.58 -8.93
CA SER A 158 7.12 1.21 -9.44
C SER A 158 6.42 1.12 -10.79
N ILE A 159 5.22 1.72 -10.92
CA ILE A 159 4.47 1.75 -12.18
C ILE A 159 5.27 2.46 -13.29
N LEU A 160 5.86 3.62 -12.98
CA LEU A 160 6.66 4.36 -13.96
C LEU A 160 7.86 3.55 -14.45
N LEU A 161 8.61 2.92 -13.55
CA LEU A 161 9.75 2.07 -13.92
C LEU A 161 9.33 0.90 -14.82
N MET A 162 8.20 0.25 -14.51
CA MET A 162 7.67 -0.87 -15.30
C MET A 162 7.10 -0.41 -16.66
N GLU A 163 6.54 0.80 -16.74
CA GLU A 163 6.15 1.42 -18.02
C GLU A 163 7.40 1.69 -18.87
N PHE A 164 8.44 2.31 -18.30
CA PHE A 164 9.68 2.58 -19.02
C PHE A 164 10.40 1.31 -19.47
N ALA A 165 10.42 0.27 -18.64
CA ALA A 165 11.00 -1.02 -19.00
C ALA A 165 10.41 -1.58 -20.30
N ARG A 166 9.14 -1.29 -20.60
CA ARG A 166 8.44 -1.79 -21.78
C ARG A 166 9.04 -1.30 -23.11
N TYR A 167 9.87 -0.26 -23.09
CA TYR A 167 10.51 0.33 -24.27
C TYR A 167 12.01 -0.03 -24.40
N LEU A 168 12.51 -0.95 -23.56
CA LEU A 168 13.88 -1.47 -23.60
C LEU A 168 13.91 -2.90 -24.12
#